data_AF-A0A958M6M5-F1
#
_entry.id   AF-A0A958M6M5-F1
#
_cell.length_a   1.000
_cell.length_b   1.000
_cell.length_c   1.000
_cell.angle_alpha   90.00
_cell.angle_beta   90.00
_cell.angle_gamma   90.00
#
_symmetry.space_group_name_H-M   'P 1'
#
loop_
_entity.id
_entity.type
_entity.pdbx_description
1 polymer ?
#
loop_
_entity_poly.entity_id
_entity_poly.type
_entity_poly.pdbx_seq_one_letter_code
_entity_poly.pdbx_strand_id
1 'polypeptide(L)'
;EQTGFQEKVISESKNKKVVPTLLIKDTKGEVLRSYSLPVGAHLMVDDNEKINAGKILVKIPRKSGKAGDITGGLPRVTELFEARDPSNPAIVSEIDGVVSFGKIKRGNREIIVESKLGEERKYLVKLSNQILVQENDYIKAGMPLSDGAITPTDILTIKGPSAVQEYLVNEIQEVYRLQGVKINDKHFEVIVRQ
;
A
#
# COMPACT_ATOMS: atom_id res chain seq x y z
N GLU A 1 -31.23 -6.41 0.71
CA GLU A 1 -31.75 -5.15 1.26
C GLU A 1 -31.00 -3.99 0.63
N GLN A 2 -31.74 -3.11 -0.05
CA GLN A 2 -31.22 -2.03 -0.89
C GLN A 2 -31.18 -0.75 -0.05
N THR A 3 -30.07 -0.49 0.63
CA THR A 3 -29.88 0.82 1.25
C THR A 3 -29.55 1.82 0.14
N GLY A 4 -30.39 2.82 -0.09
CA GLY A 4 -30.19 3.88 -1.09
C GLY A 4 -29.02 4.84 -0.82
N PHE A 5 -27.97 4.37 -0.15
CA PHE A 5 -26.74 5.12 0.05
C PHE A 5 -25.97 5.18 -1.27
N GLN A 6 -25.96 6.35 -1.89
CA GLN A 6 -25.04 6.63 -2.99
C GLN A 6 -23.68 6.99 -2.40
N GLU A 7 -22.68 6.17 -2.68
CA GLU A 7 -21.29 6.45 -2.30
C GLU A 7 -20.49 6.90 -3.52
N LYS A 8 -19.71 7.95 -3.36
CA LYS A 8 -18.79 8.44 -4.39
C LYS A 8 -17.46 7.75 -4.23
N VAL A 9 -17.15 6.81 -5.12
CA VAL A 9 -15.89 6.07 -5.09
C VAL A 9 -14.93 6.63 -6.15
N ILE A 10 -13.70 6.91 -5.75
CA ILE A 10 -12.65 7.33 -6.67
C ILE A 10 -12.31 6.16 -7.60
N SER A 11 -12.52 6.35 -8.90
CA SER A 11 -12.13 5.40 -9.94
C SER A 11 -10.83 5.83 -10.63
N GLU A 12 -10.15 4.88 -11.24
CA GLU A 12 -8.94 5.18 -12.01
C GLU A 12 -9.28 6.05 -13.22
N SER A 13 -8.56 7.16 -13.38
CA SER A 13 -8.71 8.03 -14.55
C SER A 13 -8.11 7.38 -15.79
N LYS A 14 -8.85 7.40 -16.91
CA LYS A 14 -8.32 7.00 -18.23
C LYS A 14 -7.09 7.83 -18.64
N ASN A 15 -6.96 9.04 -18.10
CA ASN A 15 -5.78 9.88 -18.30
C ASN A 15 -4.84 9.76 -17.10
N LYS A 16 -3.78 8.96 -17.25
CA LYS A 16 -2.76 8.68 -16.22
C LYS A 16 -1.99 9.91 -15.71
N LYS A 17 -2.16 11.08 -16.32
CA LYS A 17 -1.56 12.34 -15.87
C LYS A 17 -2.42 13.09 -14.84
N VAL A 18 -3.70 12.75 -14.72
CA VAL A 18 -4.63 13.44 -13.80
C VAL A 18 -4.76 12.59 -12.54
N VAL A 19 -4.33 13.16 -11.41
CA VAL A 19 -4.41 12.52 -10.09
C VAL A 19 -5.66 13.02 -9.39
N PRO A 20 -6.55 12.12 -8.92
CA PRO A 20 -7.66 12.51 -8.05
C PRO A 20 -7.11 13.25 -6.83
N THR A 21 -7.39 14.54 -6.72
CA THR A 21 -6.81 15.41 -5.69
C THR A 21 -7.91 16.22 -5.04
N LEU A 22 -7.95 16.18 -3.71
CA LEU A 22 -8.82 17.01 -2.89
C LEU A 22 -8.10 18.32 -2.57
N LEU A 23 -8.66 19.44 -3.04
CA LEU A 23 -8.15 20.78 -2.77
C LEU A 23 -9.04 21.46 -1.74
N ILE A 24 -8.46 21.83 -0.59
CA ILE A 24 -9.14 22.67 0.39
C ILE A 24 -8.82 24.12 0.04
N LYS A 25 -9.84 24.90 -0.29
CA LYS A 25 -9.71 26.32 -0.64
C LYS A 25 -10.29 27.21 0.45
N ASP A 26 -9.70 28.39 0.63
CA ASP A 26 -10.28 29.46 1.44
C ASP A 26 -11.41 30.17 0.66
N THR A 27 -12.18 31.01 1.37
CA THR A 27 -13.20 31.92 0.84
C THR A 27 -12.73 32.81 -0.30
N LYS A 28 -11.42 33.06 -0.41
CA LYS A 28 -10.77 33.83 -1.49
C LYS A 28 -10.35 32.97 -2.70
N GLY A 29 -10.57 31.65 -2.65
CA GLY A 29 -10.21 30.71 -3.71
C GLY A 29 -8.77 30.21 -3.68
N GLU A 30 -7.96 30.65 -2.71
CA GLU A 30 -6.59 30.17 -2.50
C GLU A 30 -6.58 28.74 -1.95
N VAL A 31 -5.69 27.89 -2.48
CA VAL A 31 -5.55 26.49 -2.03
C VAL A 31 -4.75 26.47 -0.73
N LEU A 32 -5.43 26.15 0.37
CA LEU A 32 -4.81 25.98 1.69
C LEU A 32 -4.07 24.66 1.79
N ARG A 33 -4.68 23.57 1.29
CA ARG A 33 -4.13 22.21 1.37
C ARG A 33 -4.53 21.38 0.16
N SER A 34 -3.66 20.46 -0.23
CA SER A 34 -3.88 19.51 -1.31
C SER A 34 -3.62 18.09 -0.81
N TYR A 35 -4.56 17.18 -1.05
CA TYR A 35 -4.45 15.78 -0.66
C TYR A 35 -4.70 14.89 -1.88
N SER A 36 -3.75 14.01 -2.19
CA SER A 36 -3.93 12.99 -3.23
C SER A 36 -4.85 11.88 -2.72
N LEU A 37 -5.85 11.50 -3.52
CA LEU A 37 -6.81 10.45 -3.17
C LEU A 37 -6.47 9.15 -3.91
N PRO A 38 -6.30 8.03 -3.20
CA PRO A 38 -6.07 6.74 -3.84
C PRO A 38 -7.35 6.23 -4.53
N VAL A 39 -7.16 5.33 -5.50
CA VAL A 39 -8.28 4.66 -6.16
C VAL A 39 -9.00 3.77 -5.15
N GLY A 40 -10.33 3.76 -5.18
CA GLY A 40 -11.17 3.05 -4.23
C GLY A 40 -11.44 3.81 -2.93
N ALA A 41 -10.94 5.03 -2.77
CA ALA A 41 -11.33 5.89 -1.66
C ALA A 41 -12.80 6.36 -1.80
N HIS A 42 -13.53 6.40 -0.70
CA HIS A 42 -14.91 6.87 -0.63
C HIS A 42 -14.93 8.34 -0.23
N LEU A 43 -15.42 9.20 -1.11
CA LEU A 43 -15.55 10.63 -0.88
C LEU A 43 -16.83 10.92 -0.08
N MET A 44 -16.70 11.64 1.03
CA MET A 44 -17.80 11.98 1.95
C MET A 44 -18.33 13.40 1.76
N VAL A 45 -17.78 14.14 0.80
CA VAL A 45 -18.06 15.57 0.57
C VAL A 45 -18.42 15.83 -0.89
N ASP A 46 -19.19 16.89 -1.10
CA ASP A 46 -19.55 17.39 -2.43
C ASP A 46 -18.57 18.46 -2.92
N ASP A 47 -18.56 18.69 -4.25
CA ASP A 47 -17.75 19.75 -4.83
C ASP A 47 -18.23 21.13 -4.34
N ASN A 48 -17.28 21.97 -3.89
CA ASN A 48 -17.52 23.28 -3.25
C ASN A 48 -18.30 23.25 -1.91
N GLU A 49 -18.41 22.10 -1.27
CA GLU A 49 -19.05 22.02 0.05
C GLU A 49 -18.24 22.80 1.10
N LYS A 50 -18.92 23.62 1.92
CA LYS A 50 -18.30 24.29 3.06
C LYS A 50 -18.00 23.27 4.15
N ILE A 51 -16.75 23.17 4.56
CA ILE A 51 -16.28 22.24 5.58
C ILE A 51 -15.77 22.98 6.81
N ASN A 52 -16.02 22.41 7.98
CA ASN A 52 -15.45 22.88 9.26
C ASN A 52 -14.28 21.98 9.67
N ALA A 53 -13.41 22.48 10.53
CA ALA A 53 -12.34 21.68 11.12
C ALA A 53 -12.92 20.43 11.82
N GLY A 54 -12.31 19.26 11.56
CA GLY A 54 -12.75 17.97 12.11
C GLY A 54 -13.75 17.19 11.25
N LYS A 55 -14.22 17.74 10.13
CA LYS A 55 -15.09 16.99 9.20
C LYS A 55 -14.30 15.93 8.44
N ILE A 56 -14.87 14.72 8.36
CA ILE A 56 -14.30 13.62 7.56
C ILE A 56 -14.54 13.93 6.08
N LEU A 57 -13.46 14.05 5.31
CA LEU A 57 -13.53 14.36 3.88
C LEU A 57 -13.56 13.10 3.02
N VAL A 58 -12.77 12.11 3.41
CA VAL A 58 -12.54 10.88 2.66
C VAL A 58 -12.44 9.72 3.64
N LYS A 59 -13.09 8.60 3.31
CA LYS A 59 -12.86 7.32 3.97
C LYS A 59 -12.06 6.44 3.01
N ILE A 60 -10.85 6.07 3.43
CA ILE A 60 -10.08 5.07 2.73
C ILE A 60 -10.45 3.73 3.37
N PRO A 61 -11.16 2.83 2.66
CA PRO A 61 -11.47 1.53 3.20
C PRO A 61 -10.15 0.80 3.44
N ARG A 62 -9.76 0.66 4.71
CA ARG A 62 -8.70 -0.27 5.05
C ARG A 62 -9.26 -1.64 4.69
N LYS A 63 -8.53 -2.40 3.88
CA LYS A 63 -8.77 -3.84 3.78
C LYS A 63 -8.48 -4.41 5.17
N SER A 64 -9.45 -4.33 6.09
CA SER A 64 -9.50 -5.24 7.23
C SER A 64 -9.35 -6.61 6.62
N GLY A 65 -8.29 -7.34 7.01
CA GLY A 65 -7.88 -8.59 6.38
C GLY A 65 -9.10 -9.38 5.98
N LYS A 66 -9.14 -9.86 4.74
CA LYS A 66 -10.23 -10.66 4.19
C LYS A 66 -10.49 -11.85 5.12
N ALA A 67 -11.29 -11.65 6.15
CA ALA A 67 -12.01 -12.69 6.83
C ALA A 67 -13.13 -13.05 5.86
N GLY A 68 -12.92 -14.13 5.09
CA GLY A 68 -14.02 -14.75 4.37
C GLY A 68 -13.85 -14.93 2.87
N ASP A 69 -12.69 -15.40 2.41
CA ASP A 69 -12.70 -16.17 1.16
C ASP A 69 -11.92 -17.48 1.29
N ILE A 70 -12.60 -18.48 1.86
CA ILE A 70 -12.10 -19.84 2.12
C ILE A 70 -11.73 -20.56 0.81
N THR A 71 -12.29 -20.14 -0.32
CA THR A 71 -12.03 -20.70 -1.66
C THR A 71 -10.79 -20.09 -2.34
N GLY A 72 -10.30 -18.93 -1.88
CA GLY A 72 -9.15 -18.22 -2.43
C GLY A 72 -7.81 -18.47 -1.71
N GLY A 73 -7.83 -19.19 -0.57
CA GLY A 73 -6.65 -19.42 0.27
C GLY A 73 -5.60 -20.33 -0.37
N LEU A 74 -6.00 -21.42 -1.03
CA LEU A 74 -5.07 -22.35 -1.67
C LEU A 74 -4.27 -21.71 -2.82
N PRO A 75 -4.89 -20.91 -3.74
CA PRO A 75 -4.15 -20.13 -4.72
C PRO A 75 -3.08 -19.23 -4.10
N ARG A 76 -3.38 -18.61 -2.94
CA ARG A 76 -2.42 -17.77 -2.22
C ARG A 76 -1.24 -18.58 -1.67
N VAL A 77 -1.50 -19.78 -1.13
CA VAL A 77 -0.44 -20.70 -0.69
C VAL A 77 0.45 -21.12 -1.86
N THR A 78 -0.15 -21.42 -3.02
CA THR A 78 0.60 -21.72 -4.25
C THR A 78 1.44 -20.53 -4.71
N GLU A 79 0.90 -19.30 -4.69
CA GLU A 79 1.67 -18.09 -5.00
C GLU A 79 2.89 -17.92 -4.08
N LEU A 80 2.72 -18.19 -2.78
CA LEU A 80 3.79 -18.09 -1.79
C LEU A 80 4.87 -19.15 -2.01
N PHE A 81 4.49 -20.39 -2.31
CA PHE A 81 5.46 -21.46 -2.61
C PHE A 81 6.17 -21.26 -3.96
N GLU A 82 5.50 -20.68 -4.95
CA GLU A 82 6.11 -20.33 -6.24
C GLU A 82 6.88 -18.99 -6.19
N ALA A 83 6.94 -18.33 -5.02
CA ALA A 83 7.53 -17.00 -4.83
C ALA A 83 7.04 -15.97 -5.87
N ARG A 84 5.76 -16.03 -6.24
CA ARG A 84 5.17 -15.11 -7.22
C ARG A 84 4.94 -13.73 -6.62
N ASP A 85 5.02 -12.73 -7.49
CA ASP A 85 4.63 -11.37 -7.15
C ASP A 85 3.14 -11.30 -6.80
N PRO A 86 2.77 -10.65 -5.68
CA PRO A 86 1.37 -10.45 -5.32
C PRO A 86 0.66 -9.56 -6.35
N SER A 87 -0.66 -9.68 -6.45
CA SER A 87 -1.44 -8.90 -7.43
C SER A 87 -1.37 -7.38 -7.23
N ASN A 88 -1.08 -6.92 -6.00
CA ASN A 88 -0.79 -5.52 -5.68
C ASN A 88 0.51 -5.43 -4.84
N PRO A 89 1.68 -5.35 -5.47
CA PRO A 89 2.95 -5.25 -4.76
C PRO A 89 3.15 -3.85 -4.19
N ALA A 90 3.57 -3.79 -2.92
CA ALA A 90 4.04 -2.55 -2.30
C ALA A 90 5.46 -2.25 -2.75
N ILE A 91 5.75 -0.98 -3.02
CA ILE A 91 7.13 -0.53 -3.20
C ILE A 91 7.75 -0.30 -1.82
N VAL A 92 8.89 -0.92 -1.54
CA VAL A 92 9.62 -0.78 -0.27
C VAL A 92 10.94 -0.04 -0.46
N SER A 93 11.37 0.67 0.58
CA SER A 93 12.69 1.31 0.60
C SER A 93 13.79 0.26 0.84
N GLU A 94 14.90 0.34 0.12
CA GLU A 94 16.05 -0.55 0.29
C GLU A 94 17.09 0.04 1.25
N ILE A 95 17.02 1.35 1.50
CA ILE A 95 17.96 2.07 2.34
C ILE A 95 17.24 2.85 3.44
N ASP A 96 17.95 3.08 4.54
CA ASP A 96 17.56 4.02 5.57
C ASP A 96 17.78 5.45 5.08
N GLY A 97 16.83 6.36 5.28
CA GLY A 97 16.99 7.71 4.78
C GLY A 97 15.79 8.62 4.98
N VAL A 98 15.94 9.85 4.49
CA VAL A 98 14.89 10.87 4.49
C VAL A 98 14.19 10.86 3.14
N VAL A 99 12.87 10.89 3.16
CA VAL A 99 12.02 10.87 1.97
C VAL A 99 11.88 12.26 1.38
N SER A 100 12.03 12.38 0.06
CA SER A 100 11.64 13.56 -0.73
C SER A 100 10.82 13.14 -1.94
N PHE A 101 9.95 14.03 -2.42
CA PHE A 101 9.13 13.72 -3.60
C PHE A 101 9.71 14.32 -4.88
N GLY A 102 9.92 13.45 -5.88
CA GLY A 102 10.32 13.83 -7.22
C GLY A 102 9.15 14.20 -8.13
N LYS A 103 9.45 14.28 -9.43
CA LYS A 103 8.45 14.63 -10.47
C LYS A 103 7.56 13.43 -10.78
N ILE A 104 6.35 13.70 -11.25
CA ILE A 104 5.45 12.65 -11.75
C ILE A 104 5.94 12.22 -13.14
N LYS A 105 6.30 10.93 -13.28
CA LYS A 105 6.77 10.32 -14.54
C LYS A 105 5.78 9.26 -14.99
N ARG A 106 5.15 9.46 -16.15
CA ARG A 106 4.28 8.47 -16.82
C ARG A 106 3.19 7.82 -15.93
N GLY A 107 2.61 8.59 -14.99
CA GLY A 107 1.58 8.07 -14.07
C GLY A 107 2.12 7.50 -12.76
N ASN A 108 3.43 7.60 -12.52
CA ASN A 108 4.08 7.25 -11.27
C ASN A 108 4.59 8.51 -10.57
N ARG A 109 4.42 8.58 -9.25
CA ARG A 109 5.11 9.51 -8.36
C ARG A 109 6.52 8.98 -8.10
N GLU A 110 7.52 9.81 -8.35
CA GLU A 110 8.90 9.51 -7.95
C GLU A 110 9.06 9.84 -6.47
N ILE A 111 9.55 8.88 -5.69
CA ILE A 111 9.92 9.03 -4.28
C ILE A 111 11.42 8.81 -4.20
N ILE A 112 12.15 9.75 -3.62
CA ILE A 112 13.60 9.70 -3.47
C ILE A 112 13.89 9.51 -2.00
N VAL A 113 14.71 8.53 -1.67
CA VAL A 113 15.17 8.28 -0.31
C VAL A 113 16.66 8.59 -0.28
N GLU A 114 17.05 9.52 0.58
CA GLU A 114 18.44 9.93 0.75
C GLU A 114 18.98 9.45 2.09
N SER A 115 20.03 8.62 2.05
CA SER A 115 20.73 8.16 3.24
C SER A 115 21.60 9.26 3.82
N LYS A 116 21.87 9.19 5.12
CA LYS A 116 22.81 10.09 5.81
C LYS A 116 24.24 10.04 5.23
N LEU A 117 24.56 8.97 4.49
CA LEU A 117 25.84 8.76 3.83
C LEU A 117 25.89 9.37 2.40
N GLY A 118 24.81 10.03 1.96
CA GLY A 118 24.71 10.63 0.62
C GLY A 118 24.33 9.66 -0.50
N GLU A 119 23.93 8.42 -0.16
CA GLU A 119 23.37 7.49 -1.14
C GLU A 119 21.89 7.84 -1.40
N GLU A 120 21.53 8.07 -2.66
CA GLU A 120 20.15 8.31 -3.09
C GLU A 120 19.58 7.11 -3.83
N ARG A 121 18.38 6.69 -3.44
CA ARG A 121 17.58 5.68 -4.15
C ARG A 121 16.27 6.27 -4.63
N LYS A 122 15.88 5.94 -5.86
CA LYS A 122 14.66 6.49 -6.51
C LYS A 122 13.66 5.37 -6.76
N TYR A 123 12.44 5.58 -6.30
CA TYR A 123 11.33 4.64 -6.36
C TYR A 123 10.19 5.23 -7.17
N LEU A 124 9.57 4.43 -8.04
CA LEU A 124 8.41 4.86 -8.82
C LEU A 124 7.15 4.21 -8.25
N VAL A 125 6.38 4.99 -7.50
CA VAL A 125 5.10 4.54 -6.94
C VAL A 125 3.96 4.93 -7.87
N LYS A 126 3.10 4.00 -8.24
CA LYS A 126 1.92 4.29 -9.06
C LYS A 126 1.02 5.29 -8.34
N LEU A 127 0.50 6.29 -9.05
CA LEU A 127 -0.41 7.29 -8.48
C LEU A 127 -1.76 6.70 -8.04
N SER A 128 -2.12 5.52 -8.55
CA SER A 128 -3.31 4.77 -8.13
C SER A 128 -3.20 4.24 -6.70
N ASN A 129 -1.96 3.97 -6.25
CA ASN A 129 -1.66 3.37 -4.96
C ASN A 129 -1.61 4.45 -3.88
N GLN A 130 -1.98 4.08 -2.67
CA GLN A 130 -1.87 4.98 -1.52
C GLN A 130 -0.39 5.08 -1.11
N ILE A 131 0.17 6.27 -1.16
CA ILE A 131 1.50 6.56 -0.63
C ILE A 131 1.39 6.63 0.91
N LEU A 132 2.24 5.88 1.61
CA LEU A 132 2.21 5.73 3.08
C LEU A 132 3.19 6.68 3.79
N VAL A 133 4.08 7.33 3.04
CA VAL A 133 5.12 8.23 3.54
C VAL A 133 4.84 9.69 3.19
N GLN A 134 5.40 10.61 3.97
CA GLN A 134 5.36 12.05 3.74
C GLN A 134 6.75 12.62 3.42
N GLU A 135 6.77 13.87 2.97
CA GLU A 135 8.00 14.58 2.67
C GLU A 135 8.75 14.92 3.97
N ASN A 136 10.04 14.64 3.99
CA ASN A 136 10.95 14.69 5.15
C ASN A 136 10.74 13.59 6.21
N ASP A 137 9.95 12.55 5.92
CA ASP A 137 9.88 11.38 6.81
C ASP A 137 11.21 10.62 6.81
N TYR A 138 11.66 10.21 8.00
CA TYR A 138 12.78 9.28 8.13
C TYR A 138 12.25 7.85 8.14
N ILE A 139 12.67 7.06 7.15
CA ILE A 139 12.26 5.66 6.99
C ILE A 139 13.45 4.72 7.08
N LYS A 140 13.16 3.47 7.43
CA LYS A 140 14.16 2.40 7.44
C LYS A 140 14.04 1.52 6.20
N ALA A 141 15.13 0.85 5.85
CA ALA A 141 15.16 -0.22 4.87
C ALA A 141 14.10 -1.28 5.22
N GLY A 142 13.31 -1.64 4.22
CA GLY A 142 12.21 -2.58 4.31
C GLY A 142 10.87 -1.95 4.73
N MET A 143 10.81 -0.62 4.97
CA MET A 143 9.52 0.06 5.14
C MET A 143 8.80 0.25 3.80
N PRO A 144 7.48 -0.02 3.74
CA PRO A 144 6.68 0.21 2.54
C PRO A 144 6.42 1.70 2.31
N LEU A 145 6.70 2.15 1.08
CA LEU A 145 6.41 3.49 0.58
C LEU A 145 4.97 3.60 0.06
N SER A 146 4.39 2.49 -0.39
CA SER A 146 3.02 2.40 -0.89
C SER A 146 2.24 1.28 -0.22
N ASP A 147 0.91 1.33 -0.32
CA ASP A 147 0.07 0.19 0.01
C ASP A 147 0.33 -1.00 -0.93
N GLY A 148 0.03 -2.20 -0.43
CA GLY A 148 0.28 -3.46 -1.12
C GLY A 148 0.93 -4.50 -0.22
N ALA A 149 1.15 -5.69 -0.77
CA ALA A 149 1.93 -6.75 -0.11
C ALA A 149 3.39 -6.63 -0.53
N ILE A 150 4.33 -6.84 0.40
CA ILE A 150 5.76 -6.82 0.10
C ILE A 150 6.09 -8.13 -0.64
N THR A 151 6.91 -8.06 -1.69
CA THR A 151 7.30 -9.25 -2.43
C THR A 151 8.34 -10.07 -1.64
N PRO A 152 8.33 -11.41 -1.72
CA PRO A 152 9.36 -12.23 -1.09
C PRO A 152 10.78 -11.85 -1.55
N THR A 153 10.93 -11.46 -2.82
CA THR A 153 12.20 -11.02 -3.42
C THR A 153 12.72 -9.74 -2.76
N ASP A 154 11.85 -8.77 -2.51
CA ASP A 154 12.24 -7.54 -1.82
C ASP A 154 12.63 -7.82 -0.36
N ILE A 155 11.87 -8.68 0.33
CA ILE A 155 12.21 -9.11 1.69
C ILE A 155 13.57 -9.80 1.70
N LEU A 156 13.86 -10.66 0.72
CA LEU A 156 15.12 -11.38 0.61
C LEU A 156 16.29 -10.42 0.46
N THR A 157 16.15 -9.48 -0.46
CA THR A 157 17.21 -8.52 -0.81
C THR A 157 17.50 -7.57 0.34
N ILE A 158 16.47 -7.16 1.09
CA ILE A 158 16.59 -6.13 2.12
C ILE A 158 16.84 -6.71 3.51
N LYS A 159 16.08 -7.73 3.91
CA LYS A 159 16.10 -8.29 5.27
C LYS A 159 16.82 -9.64 5.36
N GLY A 160 17.14 -10.26 4.23
CA GLY A 160 17.85 -11.54 4.17
C GLY A 160 16.94 -12.78 4.27
N PRO A 161 17.55 -13.97 4.14
CA PRO A 161 16.81 -15.23 3.99
C PRO A 161 15.96 -15.60 5.21
N SER A 162 16.42 -15.32 6.42
CA SER A 162 15.67 -15.63 7.65
C SER A 162 14.35 -14.86 7.72
N ALA A 163 14.34 -13.59 7.30
CA ALA A 163 13.13 -12.77 7.30
C ALA A 163 12.11 -13.22 6.24
N VAL A 164 12.59 -13.72 5.10
CA VAL A 164 11.72 -14.32 4.06
C VAL A 164 11.12 -15.62 4.56
N GLN A 165 11.91 -16.47 5.20
CA GLN A 165 11.43 -17.72 5.78
C GLN A 165 10.30 -17.46 6.79
N GLU A 166 10.53 -16.55 7.73
CA GLU A 166 9.53 -16.15 8.71
C GLU A 166 8.27 -15.58 8.04
N TYR A 167 8.44 -14.72 7.04
CA TYR A 167 7.32 -14.16 6.27
C TYR A 167 6.48 -15.25 5.59
N LEU A 168 7.13 -16.18 4.89
CA LEU A 168 6.44 -17.27 4.18
C LEU A 168 5.71 -18.21 5.15
N VAL A 169 6.36 -18.59 6.25
CA VAL A 169 5.74 -19.45 7.28
C VAL A 169 4.52 -18.76 7.87
N ASN A 170 4.62 -17.48 8.25
CA ASN A 170 3.51 -16.73 8.81
C ASN A 170 2.34 -16.58 7.83
N GLU A 171 2.60 -16.18 6.58
CA GLU A 171 1.54 -16.01 5.56
C GLU A 171 0.82 -17.34 5.26
N ILE A 172 1.55 -18.44 5.12
CA ILE A 172 0.94 -19.76 4.90
C ILE A 172 0.12 -20.16 6.12
N GLN A 173 0.66 -19.95 7.31
CA GLN A 173 -0.02 -20.32 8.54
C GLN A 173 -1.30 -19.50 8.77
N GLU A 174 -1.32 -18.22 8.39
CA GLU A 174 -2.55 -17.41 8.44
C GLU A 174 -3.67 -18.01 7.60
N VAL A 175 -3.37 -18.53 6.40
CA VAL A 175 -4.37 -19.21 5.56
C VAL A 175 -4.96 -20.43 6.26
N TYR A 176 -4.13 -21.28 6.87
CA TYR A 176 -4.62 -22.47 7.58
C TYR A 176 -5.31 -22.15 8.90
N ARG A 177 -4.83 -21.14 9.63
CA ARG A 177 -5.48 -20.62 10.85
C ARG A 177 -6.88 -20.10 10.55
N LEU A 178 -7.07 -19.39 9.43
CA LEU A 178 -8.38 -18.95 8.96
C LEU A 178 -9.32 -20.12 8.65
N GLN A 179 -8.79 -21.27 8.20
CA GLN A 179 -9.55 -22.50 7.99
C GLN A 179 -9.80 -23.30 9.28
N GLY A 180 -9.35 -22.80 10.44
CA GLY A 180 -9.44 -23.51 11.72
C GLY A 180 -8.48 -24.69 11.86
N VAL A 181 -7.57 -24.89 10.90
CA VAL A 181 -6.58 -25.96 10.92
C VAL A 181 -5.31 -25.46 11.60
N LYS A 182 -4.99 -26.04 12.77
CA LYS A 182 -3.74 -25.74 13.48
C LYS A 182 -2.64 -26.67 12.99
N ILE A 183 -1.74 -26.16 12.17
CA ILE A 183 -0.53 -26.86 11.71
C ILE A 183 0.68 -26.26 12.43
N ASN A 184 1.60 -27.12 12.87
CA ASN A 184 2.84 -26.70 13.51
C ASN A 184 3.81 -26.10 12.47
N ASP A 185 4.41 -24.96 12.81
CA ASP A 185 5.32 -24.17 12.00
C ASP A 185 6.45 -25.02 11.38
N LYS A 186 6.92 -26.03 12.12
CA LYS A 186 7.95 -27.00 11.67
C LYS A 186 7.65 -27.64 10.33
N HIS A 187 6.37 -27.88 10.01
CA HIS A 187 6.00 -28.47 8.72
C HIS A 187 6.26 -27.52 7.55
N PHE A 188 6.00 -26.23 7.74
CA PHE A 188 6.22 -25.22 6.70
C PHE A 188 7.69 -24.82 6.61
N GLU A 189 8.39 -24.70 7.75
CA GLU A 189 9.83 -24.44 7.79
C GLU A 189 10.63 -25.44 6.96
N VAL A 190 10.28 -26.73 7.03
CA VAL A 190 10.95 -27.79 6.25
C VAL A 190 10.76 -27.57 4.74
N ILE A 191 9.58 -27.10 4.31
CA ILE A 191 9.29 -26.86 2.89
C ILE A 191 9.99 -25.59 2.40
N VAL A 192 9.94 -24.51 3.18
CA VAL A 192 10.55 -23.21 2.83
C VAL A 192 12.08 -23.26 2.87
N ARG A 193 12.66 -24.25 3.56
CA ARG A 193 14.12 -24.47 3.58
C ARG A 193 14.65 -25.12 2.28
N GLN A 194 13.83 -25.87 1.56
CA GLN A 194 14.22 -26.55 0.31
C GLN A 194 14.26 -25.56 -0.85
#